data_AF-A0A1X3DHS7-F1
#
_entry.id   AF-A0A1X3DHS7-F1
#
_cell.length_a   1.000
_cell.length_b   1.000
_cell.length_c   1.000
_cell.angle_alpha   90.00
_cell.angle_beta   90.00
_cell.angle_gamma   90.00
#
_symmetry.space_group_name_H-M   'P 1'
#
loop_
_entity.id
_entity.type
_entity.pdbx_description
1 polymer ?
#
loop_
_entity_poly.entity_id
_entity_poly.type
_entity_poly.pdbx_seq_one_letter_code
_entity_poly.pdbx_strand_id
1 'polypeptide(L)'
;MEKRSSKAETARLEGVGVRQTDNSPAAGGGGYLEIYTFSELPIRPSEKNRAASPPEKDPRLNQLREIGLNHIWQEVAAAIGYDNFIKMWEILDSHEEIRRPDGGILTTLRAFRAQKRYQRDRFGVLVKKSFGNCVSVKRLSEQMGEKVGSSHISRVADRIKLNK
;
A
#
# COMPACT_ATOMS: atom_id res chain seq x y z
N MET A 1 37.27 30.20 50.52
CA MET A 1 35.93 30.65 50.13
C MET A 1 36.09 31.70 49.03
N GLU A 2 35.53 31.41 47.84
CA GLU A 2 35.01 32.31 46.78
C GLU A 2 35.80 33.61 46.44
N LYS A 3 36.15 33.91 45.18
CA LYS A 3 35.22 34.25 44.10
C LYS A 3 35.84 34.11 42.69
N ARG A 4 34.97 33.75 41.73
CA ARG A 4 35.17 33.64 40.28
C ARG A 4 35.28 35.02 39.60
N SER A 5 35.95 35.14 38.44
CA SER A 5 35.37 35.78 37.22
C SER A 5 36.27 35.68 35.95
N SER A 6 35.73 35.02 34.92
CA SER A 6 35.71 35.34 33.47
C SER A 6 36.89 36.04 32.75
N LYS A 7 37.36 35.43 31.64
CA LYS A 7 37.32 36.06 30.30
C LYS A 7 37.56 35.04 29.15
N ALA A 8 36.67 35.04 28.17
CA ALA A 8 36.96 34.67 26.78
C ALA A 8 37.93 35.72 26.18
N GLU A 9 38.67 35.55 25.08
CA GLU A 9 38.23 35.04 23.79
C GLU A 9 39.44 35.03 22.81
N THR A 10 39.41 34.11 21.83
CA THR A 10 39.96 34.21 20.46
C THR A 10 41.46 34.41 20.20
N ALA A 11 42.07 33.36 19.64
CA ALA A 11 42.96 33.52 18.49
C ALA A 11 42.33 32.77 17.30
N ARG A 12 41.96 33.52 16.26
CA ARG A 12 41.71 32.99 14.91
C ARG A 12 43.06 32.62 14.30
N LEU A 13 43.11 31.58 13.48
CA LEU A 13 43.86 31.53 12.20
C LEU A 13 43.41 30.31 11.39
N GLU A 14 43.31 30.54 10.09
CA GLU A 14 42.82 29.68 9.00
C GLU A 14 43.69 28.43 8.76
N GLY A 15 43.11 27.41 8.09
CA GLY A 15 43.91 26.51 7.26
C GLY A 15 43.47 25.05 7.14
N VAL A 16 42.65 24.78 6.11
CA VAL A 16 42.66 23.58 5.23
C VAL A 16 42.45 22.19 5.85
N GLY A 17 41.27 21.62 5.57
CA GLY A 17 40.98 20.19 5.78
C GLY A 17 39.63 19.81 5.16
N VAL A 18 39.58 19.80 3.83
CA VAL A 18 38.46 19.29 3.03
C VAL A 18 38.04 17.91 3.56
N ARG A 19 36.76 17.77 3.93
CA ARG A 19 36.11 16.46 4.01
C ARG A 19 35.06 16.42 2.92
N GLN A 20 35.36 15.63 1.89
CA GLN A 20 34.45 15.28 0.80
C GLN A 20 33.14 14.78 1.39
N THR A 21 32.06 15.47 1.09
CA THR A 21 30.72 14.91 1.15
C THR A 21 30.50 14.06 -0.08
N ASP A 22 30.94 12.81 -0.03
CA ASP A 22 30.37 11.77 -0.88
C ASP A 22 29.03 11.37 -0.28
N ASN A 23 28.02 12.21 -0.52
CA ASN A 23 26.63 11.75 -0.50
C ASN A 23 26.43 10.89 -1.75
N SER A 24 26.84 9.64 -1.67
CA SER A 24 26.23 8.63 -2.54
C SER A 24 24.78 8.47 -2.10
N PRO A 25 23.78 8.83 -2.93
CA PRO A 25 22.41 8.48 -2.60
C PRO A 25 22.32 6.96 -2.56
N ALA A 26 21.81 6.42 -1.46
CA ALA A 26 21.49 5.00 -1.39
C ALA A 26 20.56 4.67 -2.57
N ALA A 27 21.07 3.85 -3.49
CA ALA A 27 20.27 3.19 -4.52
C ALA A 27 19.35 2.17 -3.84
N GLY A 28 18.31 2.67 -3.19
CA GLY A 28 17.27 1.88 -2.53
C GLY A 28 15.94 2.22 -3.17
N GLY A 29 15.78 1.81 -4.44
CA GLY A 29 14.49 1.84 -5.11
C GLY A 29 13.47 1.12 -4.24
N GLY A 30 12.36 1.79 -3.92
CA GLY A 30 11.21 1.23 -3.23
C GLY A 30 10.56 0.18 -4.12
N GLY A 31 11.14 -1.02 -4.16
CA GLY A 31 10.53 -2.20 -4.72
C GLY A 31 9.33 -2.55 -3.85
N TYR A 32 8.13 -2.46 -4.43
CA TYR A 32 6.94 -3.04 -3.84
C TYR A 32 7.24 -4.52 -3.55
N LEU A 33 7.39 -4.83 -2.26
CA LEU A 33 7.52 -6.19 -1.78
C LEU A 33 6.27 -6.95 -2.24
N GLU A 34 6.50 -7.96 -3.07
CA GLU A 34 5.52 -8.96 -3.47
C GLU A 34 5.01 -9.68 -2.23
N ILE A 35 3.84 -9.29 -1.76
CA ILE A 35 3.08 -10.09 -0.79
C ILE A 35 2.02 -10.81 -1.62
N TYR A 36 2.42 -11.95 -2.18
CA TYR A 36 1.50 -12.86 -2.84
C TYR A 36 0.63 -13.57 -1.79
N THR A 37 -0.68 -13.34 -1.86
CA THR A 37 -1.68 -14.39 -1.59
C THR A 37 -2.91 -14.14 -2.49
N PHE A 38 -2.65 -14.15 -3.81
CA PHE A 38 -3.61 -14.49 -4.87
C PHE A 38 -2.80 -14.91 -6.12
N SER A 39 -1.96 -15.94 -5.98
CA SER A 39 -1.38 -16.68 -7.12
C SER A 39 -2.53 -17.51 -7.67
N GLU A 40 -3.10 -17.26 -8.84
CA GLU A 40 -2.52 -17.59 -10.15
C GLU A 40 -3.10 -16.69 -11.28
N LEU A 41 -2.68 -15.42 -11.38
CA LEU A 41 -2.88 -14.66 -12.63
C LEU A 41 -1.55 -14.00 -13.03
N PRO A 42 -0.96 -14.33 -14.20
CA PRO A 42 0.36 -13.86 -14.58
C PRO A 42 0.27 -12.43 -15.09
N ILE A 43 0.24 -11.45 -14.18
CA ILE A 43 0.38 -10.04 -14.51
C ILE A 43 1.87 -9.68 -14.45
N ARG A 44 2.63 -10.22 -15.41
CA ARG A 44 3.92 -9.71 -15.95
C ARG A 44 4.49 -10.77 -16.89
N PRO A 45 4.82 -10.45 -18.15
CA PRO A 45 5.63 -11.34 -18.97
C PRO A 45 7.01 -11.45 -18.32
N SER A 46 7.30 -12.59 -17.71
CA SER A 46 8.67 -12.98 -17.40
C SER A 46 9.49 -12.95 -18.69
N GLU A 47 10.66 -12.31 -18.69
CA GLU A 47 11.56 -12.24 -19.85
C GLU A 47 11.97 -13.63 -20.36
N LYS A 48 11.73 -14.70 -19.59
CA LYS A 48 11.93 -16.10 -20.00
C LYS A 48 10.81 -16.69 -20.87
N ASN A 49 9.66 -16.04 -21.02
CA ASN A 49 8.51 -16.54 -21.78
C ASN A 49 8.23 -15.71 -23.05
N ARG A 50 9.26 -15.28 -23.79
CA ARG A 50 9.08 -14.58 -25.09
C ARG A 50 8.48 -15.45 -26.21
N ALA A 51 8.28 -16.75 -25.98
CA ALA A 51 7.74 -17.70 -26.96
C ALA A 51 6.28 -18.10 -26.72
N ALA A 52 5.66 -17.65 -25.62
CA ALA A 52 4.22 -17.84 -25.42
C ALA A 52 3.49 -16.59 -25.91
N SER A 53 2.56 -16.74 -26.85
CA SER A 53 1.61 -15.70 -27.19
C SER A 53 1.02 -15.11 -25.90
N PRO A 54 0.89 -13.78 -25.76
CA PRO A 54 0.20 -13.19 -24.62
C PRO A 54 -1.14 -13.91 -24.43
N PRO A 55 -1.56 -14.22 -23.18
CA PRO A 55 -2.88 -14.80 -22.97
C PRO A 55 -3.88 -13.93 -23.71
N GLU A 56 -4.63 -14.56 -24.62
CA GLU A 56 -5.57 -13.89 -25.49
C GLU A 56 -6.52 -13.08 -24.60
N LYS A 57 -6.49 -11.75 -24.74
CA LYS A 57 -7.35 -10.88 -23.95
C LYS A 57 -8.78 -11.26 -24.26
N ASP A 58 -9.57 -11.55 -23.22
CA ASP A 58 -10.98 -11.89 -23.38
C ASP A 58 -11.66 -10.87 -24.30
N PRO A 59 -12.17 -11.29 -25.48
CA PRO A 59 -12.73 -10.37 -26.47
C PRO A 59 -13.95 -9.61 -25.91
N ARG A 60 -14.61 -10.13 -24.87
CA ARG A 60 -15.73 -9.47 -24.21
C ARG A 60 -15.32 -8.18 -23.48
N LEU A 61 -14.05 -8.03 -23.11
CA LEU A 61 -13.55 -6.77 -22.54
C LEU A 61 -13.58 -5.63 -23.56
N ASN A 62 -13.49 -5.92 -24.87
CA ASN A 62 -13.64 -4.90 -25.91
C ASN A 62 -15.07 -4.34 -25.96
N GLN A 63 -16.08 -5.15 -25.64
CA GLN A 63 -17.48 -4.70 -25.59
C GLN A 63 -17.66 -3.59 -24.55
N LEU A 64 -16.96 -3.65 -23.41
CA LEU A 64 -17.01 -2.61 -22.39
C LEU A 64 -16.50 -1.26 -22.93
N ARG A 65 -15.50 -1.28 -23.81
CA ARG A 65 -14.98 -0.08 -24.48
C ARG A 65 -15.98 0.46 -25.50
N GLU A 66 -16.63 -0.42 -26.26
CA GLU A 66 -17.64 -0.05 -27.27
C GLU A 66 -18.87 0.61 -26.64
N ILE A 67 -19.29 0.14 -25.46
CA ILE A 67 -20.38 0.73 -24.67
C ILE A 67 -19.99 2.10 -24.07
N GLY A 68 -18.72 2.50 -24.17
CA GLY A 68 -18.23 3.79 -23.69
C GLY A 68 -17.91 3.82 -22.20
N LEU A 69 -17.65 2.66 -21.59
CA LEU A 69 -17.27 2.57 -20.17
C LEU A 69 -15.95 3.30 -19.92
N ASN A 70 -15.83 3.99 -18.78
CA ASN A 70 -14.60 4.71 -18.40
C ASN A 70 -13.37 3.75 -18.32
N HIS A 71 -12.20 4.22 -18.76
CA HIS A 71 -10.94 3.45 -18.74
C HIS A 71 -10.60 2.83 -17.37
N ILE A 72 -10.90 3.51 -16.25
CA ILE A 72 -10.66 2.97 -14.90
C ILE A 72 -11.48 1.70 -14.67
N TRP A 73 -12.74 1.67 -15.10
CA TRP A 73 -13.58 0.49 -14.96
C TRP A 73 -13.16 -0.64 -15.91
N GLN A 74 -12.63 -0.31 -17.09
CA GLN A 74 -12.03 -1.29 -17.99
C GLN A 74 -10.79 -1.95 -17.37
N GLU A 75 -9.94 -1.18 -16.69
CA GLU A 75 -8.79 -1.71 -15.93
C GLU A 75 -9.24 -2.64 -14.79
N VAL A 76 -10.29 -2.25 -14.06
CA VAL A 76 -10.89 -3.11 -13.02
C VAL A 76 -11.40 -4.41 -13.64
N ALA A 77 -12.14 -4.34 -14.75
CA ALA A 77 -12.67 -5.52 -15.44
C ALA A 77 -11.56 -6.46 -15.94
N ALA A 78 -10.46 -5.90 -16.45
CA ALA A 78 -9.29 -6.68 -16.85
C ALA A 78 -8.59 -7.36 -15.66
N ALA A 79 -8.59 -6.73 -14.48
CA ALA A 79 -7.97 -7.26 -13.28
C ALA A 79 -8.77 -8.40 -12.63
N ILE A 80 -10.11 -8.32 -12.64
CA ILE A 80 -10.99 -9.31 -11.98
C ILE A 80 -11.65 -10.30 -12.93
N GLY A 81 -11.58 -10.05 -14.25
CA GLY A 81 -12.27 -10.81 -15.29
C GLY A 81 -13.67 -10.28 -15.60
N TYR A 82 -14.11 -10.46 -16.85
CA TYR A 82 -15.39 -9.94 -17.36
C TYR A 82 -16.59 -10.39 -16.51
N ASP A 83 -16.71 -11.69 -16.21
CA ASP A 83 -17.87 -12.24 -15.51
C ASP A 83 -18.00 -11.70 -14.06
N ASN A 84 -16.86 -11.53 -13.36
CA ASN A 84 -16.85 -10.93 -12.02
C ASN A 84 -17.18 -9.44 -12.08
N PHE A 85 -16.73 -8.74 -13.12
CA PHE A 85 -17.06 -7.35 -13.34
C PHE A 85 -18.55 -7.13 -13.60
N ILE A 86 -19.17 -7.95 -14.47
CA ILE A 86 -20.61 -7.86 -14.74
C ILE A 86 -21.43 -8.11 -13.47
N LYS A 87 -21.08 -9.14 -12.67
CA LYS A 87 -21.75 -9.40 -11.39
C LYS A 87 -21.61 -8.23 -10.42
N MET A 88 -20.42 -7.65 -10.31
CA MET A 88 -20.19 -6.46 -9.47
C MET A 88 -21.06 -5.30 -9.95
N TRP A 89 -21.10 -5.05 -11.26
CA TRP A 89 -21.87 -3.96 -11.84
C TRP A 89 -23.38 -4.18 -11.63
N GLU A 90 -23.89 -5.39 -11.80
CA GLU A 90 -25.29 -5.76 -11.53
C GLU A 90 -25.66 -5.48 -10.06
N ILE A 91 -24.81 -5.87 -9.11
CA ILE A 91 -25.03 -5.57 -7.68
C ILE A 91 -25.11 -4.05 -7.47
N LEU A 92 -24.18 -3.28 -8.03
CA LEU A 92 -24.19 -1.83 -7.91
C LEU A 92 -25.43 -1.19 -8.56
N ASP A 93 -25.85 -1.68 -9.72
CA ASP A 93 -27.00 -1.13 -10.45
C ASP A 93 -28.34 -1.41 -9.75
N SER A 94 -28.41 -2.51 -8.98
CA SER A 94 -29.59 -2.91 -8.20
C SER A 94 -29.90 -1.99 -7.01
N HIS A 95 -28.95 -1.16 -6.57
CA HIS A 95 -29.12 -0.26 -5.44
C HIS A 95 -29.52 1.16 -5.89
N GLU A 96 -30.79 1.50 -5.74
CA GLU A 96 -31.34 2.81 -6.14
C GLU A 96 -30.66 3.99 -5.40
N GLU A 97 -30.18 3.76 -4.18
CA GLU A 97 -29.57 4.79 -3.31
C GLU A 97 -28.30 5.43 -3.90
N ILE A 98 -27.62 4.70 -4.78
CA ILE A 98 -26.40 5.13 -5.46
C ILE A 98 -26.63 5.46 -6.92
N ARG A 99 -27.88 5.37 -7.40
CA ARG A 99 -28.25 5.69 -8.78
C ARG A 99 -28.46 7.19 -8.91
N ARG A 100 -27.86 7.77 -9.94
CA ARG A 100 -28.06 9.17 -10.32
C ARG A 100 -29.26 9.33 -11.24
N PRO A 101 -29.89 10.53 -11.29
CA PRO A 101 -30.97 10.82 -12.22
C PRO A 101 -30.59 10.71 -13.70
N ASP A 102 -29.30 10.85 -14.03
CA ASP A 102 -28.75 10.70 -15.40
C ASP A 102 -28.51 9.23 -15.80
N GLY A 103 -28.85 8.28 -14.93
CA GLY A 103 -28.63 6.84 -15.14
C GLY A 103 -27.24 6.35 -14.75
N GLY A 104 -26.36 7.22 -14.23
CA GLY A 104 -25.05 6.81 -13.71
C GLY A 104 -25.11 6.22 -12.30
N ILE A 105 -24.06 5.49 -11.91
CA ILE A 105 -23.89 4.98 -10.54
C ILE A 105 -22.81 5.81 -9.83
N LEU A 106 -23.14 6.37 -8.66
CA LEU A 106 -22.21 7.09 -7.81
C LEU A 106 -22.09 6.43 -6.45
N THR A 107 -21.00 5.70 -6.25
CA THR A 107 -20.63 5.18 -4.94
C THR A 107 -19.46 5.94 -4.35
N THR A 108 -19.57 6.32 -3.07
CA THR A 108 -18.40 6.81 -2.33
C THR A 108 -17.64 5.61 -1.77
N LEU A 109 -16.72 5.06 -2.56
CA LEU A 109 -15.81 4.02 -2.06
C LEU A 109 -14.69 4.67 -1.24
N ARG A 110 -14.44 4.16 -0.03
CA ARG A 110 -13.29 4.63 0.77
C ARG A 110 -12.00 4.33 0.01
N ALA A 111 -11.08 5.30 0.02
CA ALA A 111 -9.77 5.13 -0.61
C ALA A 111 -9.10 3.82 -0.14
N PHE A 112 -8.46 3.08 -1.05
CA PHE A 112 -7.87 1.76 -0.78
C PHE A 112 -6.89 1.75 0.41
N ARG A 113 -6.23 2.88 0.72
CA ARG A 113 -5.43 3.07 1.94
C ARG A 113 -6.19 2.75 3.25
N ALA A 114 -7.50 2.95 3.29
CA ALA A 114 -8.33 2.58 4.43
C ALA A 114 -8.37 1.06 4.62
N GLN A 115 -8.50 0.29 3.54
CA GLN A 115 -8.44 -1.16 3.58
C GLN A 115 -7.06 -1.66 4.00
N LYS A 116 -5.98 -1.11 3.43
CA LYS A 116 -4.61 -1.44 3.84
C LYS A 116 -4.38 -1.18 5.33
N ARG A 117 -4.82 -0.01 5.81
CA ARG A 117 -4.77 0.35 7.23
C ARG A 117 -5.56 -0.64 8.09
N TYR A 118 -6.76 -1.02 7.66
CA TYR A 118 -7.59 -1.99 8.38
C TYR A 118 -6.91 -3.36 8.47
N GLN A 119 -6.37 -3.88 7.37
CA GLN A 119 -5.62 -5.15 7.36
C GLN A 119 -4.39 -5.09 8.27
N ARG A 120 -3.61 -4.00 8.20
CA ARG A 120 -2.44 -3.75 9.06
C ARG A 120 -2.78 -3.73 10.53
N ASP A 121 -3.78 -2.93 10.89
CA ASP A 121 -4.20 -2.78 12.27
C ASP A 121 -4.78 -4.12 12.79
N ARG A 122 -5.59 -4.84 11.99
CA ARG A 122 -6.13 -6.17 12.36
C ARG A 122 -5.04 -7.23 12.51
N PHE A 123 -4.12 -7.33 11.56
CA PHE A 123 -3.01 -8.28 11.60
C PHE A 123 -2.10 -8.02 12.80
N GLY A 124 -1.71 -6.76 13.03
CA GLY A 124 -0.88 -6.38 14.17
C GLY A 124 -1.50 -6.76 15.51
N VAL A 125 -2.82 -6.55 15.68
CA VAL A 125 -3.52 -6.94 16.92
C VAL A 125 -3.60 -8.46 17.06
N LEU A 126 -3.84 -9.20 15.97
CA LEU A 126 -3.90 -10.67 16.00
C LEU A 126 -2.56 -11.28 16.41
N VAL A 127 -1.46 -10.81 15.81
CA VAL A 127 -0.11 -11.23 16.18
C VAL A 127 0.20 -10.82 17.62
N LYS A 128 -0.20 -9.62 18.06
CA LYS A 128 0.04 -9.16 19.43
C LYS A 128 -0.64 -10.07 20.45
N LYS A 129 -1.89 -10.46 20.21
CA LYS A 129 -2.63 -11.37 21.09
C LYS A 129 -1.99 -12.76 21.18
N SER A 130 -1.36 -13.21 20.10
CA SER A 130 -0.82 -14.57 20.00
C SER A 130 0.66 -14.66 20.45
N PHE A 131 1.47 -13.63 20.18
CA PHE A 131 2.94 -13.68 20.29
C PHE A 131 3.56 -12.43 20.94
N GLY A 132 2.76 -11.45 21.33
CA GLY A 132 3.24 -10.22 21.96
C GLY A 132 3.68 -9.12 20.97
N ASN A 133 4.04 -7.96 21.53
CA ASN A 133 4.15 -6.71 20.77
C ASN A 133 5.42 -6.63 19.89
N CYS A 134 6.57 -7.10 20.38
CA CYS A 134 7.82 -7.08 19.61
C CYS A 134 7.73 -7.94 18.35
N VAL A 135 7.13 -9.13 18.46
CA VAL A 135 6.89 -10.02 17.32
C VAL A 135 5.93 -9.39 16.32
N SER A 136 4.95 -8.63 16.79
CA SER A 136 3.98 -7.94 15.94
C SER A 136 4.62 -6.87 15.06
N VAL A 137 5.49 -6.04 15.64
CA VAL A 137 6.25 -5.03 14.89
C VAL A 137 7.12 -5.68 13.81
N LYS A 138 7.85 -6.74 14.19
CA LYS A 138 8.72 -7.48 13.27
C LYS A 138 7.92 -8.07 12.10
N ARG A 139 6.83 -8.80 12.39
CA ARG A 139 6.00 -9.43 11.35
C ARG A 139 5.27 -8.42 10.46
N LEU A 140 4.83 -7.28 11.01
CA LEU A 140 4.26 -6.20 10.19
C LEU A 140 5.27 -5.66 9.17
N SER A 141 6.53 -5.48 9.58
CA SER A 141 7.58 -5.04 8.66
C SER A 141 7.91 -6.10 7.61
N GLU A 142 8.02 -7.37 8.01
CA GLU A 142 8.45 -8.46 7.12
C GLU A 142 7.36 -8.90 6.14
N GLN A 143 6.11 -9.05 6.63
CA GLN A 143 5.02 -9.62 5.83
C GLN A 143 4.15 -8.58 5.15
N MET A 144 4.12 -7.33 5.66
CA MET A 144 3.25 -6.27 5.13
C MET A 144 4.04 -5.07 4.58
N GLY A 145 5.37 -5.05 4.75
CA GLY A 145 6.22 -3.93 4.34
C GLY A 145 5.94 -2.62 5.10
N GLU A 146 5.21 -2.68 6.22
CA GLU A 146 4.70 -1.52 6.95
C GLU A 146 5.52 -1.28 8.22
N LYS A 147 6.10 -0.09 8.35
CA LYS A 147 6.88 0.30 9.56
C LYS A 147 5.94 0.89 10.61
N VAL A 148 5.69 0.15 11.67
CA VAL A 148 4.77 0.55 12.75
C VAL A 148 5.44 0.40 14.11
N GLY A 149 5.36 1.42 14.96
CA GLY A 149 5.88 1.36 16.32
C GLY A 149 5.03 0.51 17.26
N SER A 150 5.66 -0.09 18.28
CA SER A 150 5.00 -0.91 19.31
C SER A 150 3.88 -0.15 20.06
N SER A 151 4.04 1.16 20.24
CA SER A 151 3.04 2.04 20.87
C SER A 151 1.78 2.19 20.02
N HIS A 152 1.90 2.24 18.68
CA HIS A 152 0.76 2.27 17.77
C HIS A 152 -0.05 0.99 17.86
N ILE A 153 0.62 -0.17 17.85
CA ILE A 153 -0.04 -1.48 17.96
C ILE A 153 -0.81 -1.59 19.27
N SER A 154 -0.24 -1.10 20.38
CA SER A 154 -0.96 -1.06 21.65
C SER A 154 -2.21 -0.19 21.61
N ARG A 155 -2.09 1.07 21.15
CA ARG A 155 -3.26 1.96 21.01
C ARG A 155 -4.33 1.39 20.08
N VAL A 156 -3.94 0.66 19.04
CA VAL A 156 -4.87 0.01 18.12
C VAL A 156 -5.55 -1.19 18.79
N ALA A 157 -4.81 -2.00 19.54
CA ALA A 157 -5.35 -3.15 20.27
C ALA A 157 -6.42 -2.75 21.29
N ASP A 158 -6.26 -1.58 21.93
CA ASP A 158 -7.22 -1.06 22.90
C ASP A 158 -8.55 -0.63 22.23
N ARG A 159 -8.51 -0.28 20.93
CA ARG A 159 -9.69 0.16 20.16
C ARG A 159 -10.38 -0.97 19.39
N ILE A 160 -9.62 -1.95 18.90
CA ILE A 160 -10.15 -3.00 18.03
C ILE A 160 -10.62 -4.19 18.87
N LYS A 161 -11.94 -4.40 18.88
CA LYS A 161 -12.55 -5.64 19.37
C LYS A 161 -12.41 -6.72 18.28
N LEU A 162 -11.45 -7.63 18.44
CA LEU A 162 -11.44 -8.85 17.65
C LEU A 162 -12.47 -9.81 18.26
N ASN A 163 -13.54 -10.11 17.53
CA ASN A 163 -14.46 -11.18 17.89
C ASN A 163 -13.72 -12.52 17.80
N LYS A 164 -13.92 -13.39 18.79
CA LYS A 164 -13.37 -14.75 18.82
C LYS A 164 -14.13 -15.65 17.86
#